data_AF-A0A1X7TW08-F1
#
_entry.id   AF-A0A1X7TW08-F1
#
_cell.length_a   1.000
_cell.length_b   1.000
_cell.length_c   1.000
_cell.angle_alpha   90.00
_cell.angle_beta   90.00
_cell.angle_gamma   90.00
#
_symmetry.space_group_name_H-M   'P 1'
#
loop_
_entity.id
_entity.type
_entity.pdbx_description
1 polymer ?
#
loop_
_entity_poly.entity_id
_entity_poly.type
_entity_poly.pdbx_seq_one_letter_code
_entity_poly.pdbx_strand_id
1 'polypeptide(L)'
;MPHQTNVLPEPCGSGGGWTRLAYLNMSDATQNCPSGFRLYQSGGVRACGRTNDSASCVSVQFPSNGISYSQICGRVTGYQYRSGDAFLGGSNDINVPYVDGVSITRGSPRQHVWTLACSISDGHFYFYDWLCPCESGSVQAVPSFVGNHYFCESGNPTNTPNILYTSDPLWDGQGCGSRELTCCSAPGLPWFHRDYGNTTTTDYIELRVCGTEGISNDDVPVSFYEIYVK
;
A
#
# COMPACT_ATOMS: atom_id res chain seq x y z
N MET A 1 -21.13 -6.09 -26.98
CA MET A 1 -19.95 -5.21 -26.93
C MET A 1 -20.36 -3.90 -26.28
N PRO A 2 -19.80 -3.62 -25.10
CA PRO A 2 -18.93 -2.45 -24.98
C PRO A 2 -17.55 -2.83 -24.43
N HIS A 3 -16.57 -1.98 -24.74
CA HIS A 3 -15.14 -2.09 -24.46
C HIS A 3 -14.81 -2.28 -22.96
N GLN A 4 -14.27 -3.44 -22.61
CA GLN A 4 -13.35 -3.57 -21.47
C GLN A 4 -11.95 -3.81 -22.04
N THR A 5 -11.20 -2.74 -22.27
CA THR A 5 -9.74 -2.85 -22.35
C THR A 5 -9.19 -2.66 -20.94
N ASN A 6 -9.37 -3.68 -20.11
CA ASN A 6 -8.52 -3.90 -18.93
C ASN A 6 -7.12 -4.26 -19.45
N VAL A 7 -6.24 -3.29 -19.66
CA VAL A 7 -4.85 -3.62 -20.02
C VAL A 7 -3.91 -2.80 -19.17
N LEU A 8 -3.25 -3.46 -18.22
CA LEU A 8 -1.91 -3.08 -17.76
C LEU A 8 -1.00 -4.32 -17.69
N PRO A 9 -0.40 -4.73 -18.82
CA PRO A 9 0.99 -5.20 -18.77
C PRO A 9 1.92 -4.50 -19.80
N GLU A 10 3.23 -4.57 -19.51
CA GLU A 10 4.35 -3.63 -19.83
C GLU A 10 4.24 -2.30 -19.06
N PRO A 11 5.34 -1.80 -18.44
CA PRO A 11 5.29 -1.08 -17.17
C PRO A 11 4.28 0.06 -17.22
N CYS A 12 3.23 -0.10 -16.41
CA CYS A 12 2.24 0.94 -16.15
C CYS A 12 1.40 1.37 -17.37
N GLY A 13 1.23 0.48 -18.35
CA GLY A 13 0.26 0.64 -19.44
C GLY A 13 0.58 1.71 -20.47
N SER A 14 1.69 2.43 -20.29
CA SER A 14 2.15 3.42 -21.25
C SER A 14 3.43 2.92 -21.89
N GLY A 15 3.46 2.87 -23.22
CA GLY A 15 4.61 2.37 -23.97
C GLY A 15 5.91 3.05 -23.56
N GLY A 16 6.93 2.26 -23.22
CA GLY A 16 8.33 2.63 -23.04
C GLY A 16 8.65 3.80 -22.09
N GLY A 17 9.95 4.04 -21.85
CA GLY A 17 10.45 5.23 -21.15
C GLY A 17 10.40 5.19 -19.62
N TRP A 18 9.97 4.07 -19.03
CA TRP A 18 9.97 3.90 -17.57
C TRP A 18 11.34 3.46 -17.06
N THR A 19 11.79 4.10 -15.98
CA THR A 19 13.00 3.72 -15.25
C THR A 19 12.62 3.22 -13.86
N ARG A 20 13.06 2.01 -13.49
CA ARG A 20 12.81 1.43 -12.16
C ARG A 20 13.68 2.13 -11.12
N LEU A 21 13.07 2.73 -10.10
CA LEU A 21 13.76 3.34 -8.97
C LEU A 21 13.79 2.46 -7.72
N ALA A 22 12.78 1.62 -7.52
CA ALA A 22 12.68 0.78 -6.33
C ALA A 22 12.32 -0.65 -6.70
N TYR A 23 12.91 -1.61 -5.98
CA TYR A 23 12.61 -3.03 -6.12
C TYR A 23 12.85 -3.78 -4.80
N LEU A 24 11.89 -4.61 -4.42
CA LEU A 24 12.01 -5.63 -3.39
C LEU A 24 11.20 -6.85 -3.83
N ASN A 25 11.75 -8.03 -3.62
CA ASN A 25 11.07 -9.30 -3.79
C ASN A 25 11.54 -10.29 -2.72
N MET A 26 10.77 -10.43 -1.65
CA MET A 26 11.11 -11.29 -0.51
C MET A 26 10.92 -12.79 -0.78
N SER A 27 10.32 -13.16 -1.92
CA SER A 27 10.35 -14.54 -2.43
C SER A 27 11.75 -14.95 -2.88
N ASP A 28 12.60 -13.99 -3.24
CA ASP A 28 14.03 -14.22 -3.40
C ASP A 28 14.69 -14.33 -2.00
N ALA A 29 15.14 -15.54 -1.68
CA ALA A 29 15.77 -15.85 -0.39
C ALA A 29 17.06 -15.03 -0.14
N THR A 30 17.66 -14.46 -1.19
CA THR A 30 18.88 -13.62 -1.07
C THR A 30 18.58 -12.18 -0.68
N GLN A 31 17.34 -11.72 -0.85
CA GLN A 31 16.95 -10.37 -0.46
C GLN A 31 16.62 -10.30 1.03
N ASN A 32 16.96 -9.18 1.66
CA ASN A 32 16.70 -8.90 3.06
C ASN A 32 15.79 -7.68 3.19
N CYS A 33 15.13 -7.57 4.35
CA CYS A 33 14.34 -6.39 4.65
C CYS A 33 15.21 -5.12 4.63
N PRO A 34 14.68 -3.99 4.12
CA PRO A 34 15.39 -2.71 4.18
C PRO A 34 15.76 -2.35 5.61
N SER A 35 16.80 -1.52 5.77
CA SER A 35 17.24 -1.06 7.10
C SER A 35 16.08 -0.46 7.89
N GLY A 36 15.93 -0.85 9.16
CA GLY A 36 14.87 -0.41 10.06
C GLY A 36 13.60 -1.27 10.05
N PHE A 37 13.41 -2.09 9.03
CA PHE A 37 12.28 -3.03 8.93
C PHE A 37 12.60 -4.35 9.64
N ARG A 38 11.57 -5.00 10.20
CA ARG A 38 11.69 -6.38 10.73
C ARG A 38 11.20 -7.41 9.72
N LEU A 39 11.78 -8.60 9.77
CA LEU A 39 11.33 -9.75 9.01
C LEU A 39 10.12 -10.41 9.69
N TYR A 40 9.05 -10.53 8.93
CA TYR A 40 7.97 -11.48 9.16
C TYR A 40 8.23 -12.75 8.35
N GLN A 41 8.06 -13.91 8.98
CA GLN A 41 8.17 -15.19 8.30
C GLN A 41 7.17 -16.19 8.86
N SER A 42 6.18 -16.56 8.05
CA SER A 42 5.15 -17.54 8.40
C SER A 42 4.55 -18.11 7.11
N GLY A 43 4.05 -19.34 7.13
CA GLY A 43 3.32 -19.92 5.99
C GLY A 43 4.12 -19.98 4.67
N GLY A 44 5.46 -19.97 4.72
CA GLY A 44 6.32 -19.88 3.54
C GLY A 44 6.49 -18.45 2.96
N VAL A 45 5.81 -17.46 3.53
CA VAL A 45 5.91 -16.04 3.15
C VAL A 45 6.97 -15.34 3.98
N ARG A 46 7.76 -14.48 3.32
CA ARG A 46 8.67 -13.52 3.95
C ARG A 46 8.18 -12.11 3.61
N ALA A 47 8.10 -11.22 4.60
CA ALA A 47 7.67 -9.84 4.42
C ALA A 47 8.35 -8.90 5.42
N CYS A 48 8.31 -7.60 5.18
CA CYS A 48 9.05 -6.59 5.91
C CYS A 48 8.11 -5.57 6.53
N GLY A 49 8.07 -5.51 7.87
CA GLY A 49 7.14 -4.65 8.61
C GLY A 49 7.84 -3.71 9.59
N ARG A 50 7.03 -3.05 10.43
CA ARG A 50 7.47 -2.08 11.44
C ARG A 50 8.11 -2.76 12.64
N THR A 51 8.82 -1.98 13.45
CA THR A 51 9.55 -2.46 14.65
C THR A 51 9.03 -1.87 15.96
N ASN A 52 8.14 -0.87 15.94
CA ASN A 52 7.73 -0.16 17.14
C ASN A 52 6.41 -0.67 17.73
N ASP A 53 6.32 -0.69 19.06
CA ASP A 53 5.09 -1.02 19.80
C ASP A 53 4.15 0.20 19.97
N SER A 54 4.29 1.22 19.12
CA SER A 54 3.43 2.40 19.08
C SER A 54 3.18 2.86 17.64
N ALA A 55 2.19 3.74 17.48
CA ALA A 55 1.91 4.45 16.23
C ALA A 55 3.22 4.95 15.58
N SER A 56 3.51 4.48 14.38
CA SER A 56 4.78 4.82 13.71
C SER A 56 4.76 4.47 12.23
N CYS A 57 5.69 5.08 11.50
CA CYS A 57 6.07 4.64 10.16
C CYS A 57 7.55 4.27 10.14
N VAL A 58 7.89 3.16 9.49
CA VAL A 58 9.26 2.87 9.05
C VAL A 58 9.36 3.19 7.56
N SER A 59 10.48 3.76 7.11
CA SER A 59 10.61 4.19 5.71
C SER A 59 11.94 3.81 5.06
N VAL A 60 11.91 3.74 3.73
CA VAL A 60 13.06 3.63 2.86
C VAL A 60 12.93 4.65 1.74
N GLN A 61 14.01 5.36 1.44
CA GLN A 61 14.08 6.36 0.38
C GLN A 61 14.89 5.83 -0.80
N PHE A 62 14.40 6.12 -2.00
CA PHE A 62 14.99 5.74 -3.28
C PHE A 62 15.36 7.03 -4.04
N PRO A 63 16.64 7.40 -4.06
CA PRO A 63 17.10 8.56 -4.83
C PRO A 63 16.77 8.40 -6.32
N SER A 64 16.31 9.48 -6.96
CA SER A 64 16.12 9.53 -8.41
C SER A 64 17.46 9.47 -9.18
N ASN A 65 18.58 9.74 -8.51
CA ASN A 65 19.91 9.88 -9.11
C ASN A 65 19.94 10.89 -10.28
N GLY A 66 19.16 11.97 -10.17
CA GLY A 66 19.09 13.04 -11.18
C GLY A 66 18.16 12.73 -12.36
N ILE A 67 17.45 11.59 -12.34
CA ILE A 67 16.39 11.31 -13.31
C ILE A 67 15.25 12.30 -13.07
N SER A 68 14.97 13.12 -14.08
CA SER A 68 13.80 14.00 -14.09
C SER A 68 12.57 13.21 -14.51
N TYR A 69 11.48 13.30 -13.75
CA TYR A 69 10.25 12.56 -14.02
C TYR A 69 9.01 13.40 -13.70
N SER A 70 7.89 13.14 -14.39
CA SER A 70 6.56 13.69 -14.09
C SER A 70 5.51 12.61 -13.85
N GLN A 71 5.86 11.34 -13.99
CA GLN A 71 4.97 10.22 -13.71
C GLN A 71 5.63 9.22 -12.77
N ILE A 72 4.81 8.61 -11.92
CA ILE A 72 5.22 7.53 -11.02
C ILE A 72 4.20 6.42 -11.15
N CYS A 73 4.65 5.19 -11.19
CA CYS A 73 3.77 4.05 -11.14
C CYS A 73 4.46 2.87 -10.48
N GLY A 74 3.69 1.88 -10.09
CA GLY A 74 4.24 0.72 -9.45
C GLY A 74 3.16 -0.18 -8.89
N ARG A 75 3.59 -1.23 -8.23
CA ARG A 75 2.72 -2.10 -7.46
C ARG A 75 3.44 -2.54 -6.19
N VAL A 76 2.67 -2.82 -5.16
CA VAL A 76 3.14 -3.26 -3.86
C VAL A 76 2.29 -4.45 -3.44
N THR A 77 2.90 -5.48 -2.89
CA THR A 77 2.19 -6.61 -2.29
C THR A 77 2.51 -6.63 -0.80
N GLY A 78 1.48 -6.44 0.01
CA GLY A 78 1.52 -6.51 1.46
C GLY A 78 0.79 -7.74 1.98
N TYR A 79 0.85 -7.91 3.30
CA TYR A 79 0.03 -8.88 4.01
C TYR A 79 -0.51 -8.23 5.28
N GLN A 80 -1.73 -8.58 5.64
CA GLN A 80 -2.30 -8.15 6.92
C GLN A 80 -1.65 -8.94 8.05
N TYR A 81 -1.19 -8.25 9.09
CA TYR A 81 -0.91 -8.85 10.38
C TYR A 81 -1.97 -8.33 11.37
N ARG A 82 -2.77 -9.25 11.93
CA ARG A 82 -3.86 -8.94 12.88
C ARG A 82 -4.93 -8.01 12.31
N SER A 83 -5.16 -6.82 12.87
CA SER A 83 -6.34 -5.99 12.63
C SER A 83 -5.96 -4.60 12.14
N GLY A 84 -5.84 -4.42 10.83
CA GLY A 84 -5.60 -3.10 10.26
C GLY A 84 -6.81 -2.18 10.40
N ASP A 85 -6.57 -0.91 10.61
CA ASP A 85 -7.60 0.09 10.88
C ASP A 85 -7.90 1.00 9.68
N ALA A 86 -7.39 0.67 8.49
CA ALA A 86 -7.39 1.50 7.29
C ALA A 86 -6.92 2.93 7.59
N PHE A 87 -7.81 3.91 7.65
CA PHE A 87 -7.53 5.32 7.96
C PHE A 87 -8.07 5.77 9.34
N LEU A 88 -8.60 4.86 10.16
CA LEU A 88 -9.12 5.24 11.47
C LEU A 88 -8.01 5.79 12.37
N GLY A 89 -8.31 6.87 13.10
CA GLY A 89 -7.32 7.59 13.90
C GLY A 89 -6.29 8.35 13.04
N GLY A 90 -6.41 8.27 11.70
CA GLY A 90 -5.54 8.91 10.76
C GLY A 90 -5.61 10.44 10.84
N SER A 91 -4.44 11.07 10.93
CA SER A 91 -4.32 12.53 10.87
C SER A 91 -4.39 13.03 9.43
N ASN A 92 -4.84 14.27 9.24
CA ASN A 92 -4.69 14.98 7.97
C ASN A 92 -3.28 15.57 7.77
N ASP A 93 -2.27 14.91 8.32
CA ASP A 93 -0.85 15.26 8.22
C ASP A 93 -0.06 14.10 7.61
N ILE A 94 0.52 14.34 6.45
CA ILE A 94 1.32 13.35 5.70
C ILE A 94 2.55 12.88 6.48
N ASN A 95 3.01 13.62 7.48
CA ASN A 95 4.24 13.30 8.21
C ASN A 95 4.04 12.29 9.34
N VAL A 96 2.80 12.08 9.78
CA VAL A 96 2.49 11.13 10.86
C VAL A 96 1.95 9.81 10.30
N PRO A 97 1.81 8.76 11.12
CA PRO A 97 1.16 7.50 10.73
C PRO A 97 -0.35 7.75 10.57
N TYR A 98 -0.77 8.07 9.35
CA TYR A 98 -2.17 8.39 9.05
C TYR A 98 -2.97 7.19 8.50
N VAL A 99 -2.31 6.05 8.32
CA VAL A 99 -2.86 4.86 7.68
C VAL A 99 -2.17 3.62 8.24
N ASP A 100 -2.94 2.54 8.36
CA ASP A 100 -2.43 1.18 8.50
C ASP A 100 -2.17 0.62 7.11
N GLY A 101 -0.89 0.58 6.72
CA GLY A 101 -0.52 0.20 5.37
C GLY A 101 0.71 0.91 4.84
N VAL A 102 0.73 1.15 3.54
CA VAL A 102 1.85 1.75 2.82
C VAL A 102 1.53 3.17 2.37
N SER A 103 2.39 4.13 2.73
CA SER A 103 2.37 5.49 2.20
C SER A 103 3.54 5.68 1.24
N ILE A 104 3.24 5.92 -0.04
CA ILE A 104 4.23 6.27 -1.06
C ILE A 104 4.22 7.78 -1.22
N THR A 105 5.39 8.38 -1.07
CA THR A 105 5.57 9.84 -1.12
C THR A 105 6.80 10.24 -1.91
N ARG A 106 6.94 11.53 -2.21
CA ARG A 106 8.13 12.09 -2.86
C ARG A 106 8.59 13.39 -2.23
N GLY A 107 9.90 13.62 -2.30
CA GLY A 107 10.52 14.93 -2.03
C GLY A 107 10.45 15.40 -0.58
N SER A 108 11.03 16.58 -0.36
CA SER A 108 11.03 17.29 0.93
C SER A 108 10.76 18.79 0.67
N PRO A 109 9.61 19.35 1.09
CA PRO A 109 8.59 18.74 1.93
C PRO A 109 7.89 17.55 1.26
N ARG A 110 7.43 16.61 2.10
CA ARG A 110 6.81 15.36 1.66
C ARG A 110 5.54 15.63 0.86
N GLN A 111 5.45 15.04 -0.33
CA GLN A 111 4.26 15.09 -1.20
C GLN A 111 3.67 13.70 -1.39
N HIS A 112 2.35 13.61 -1.38
CA HIS A 112 1.64 12.35 -1.56
C HIS A 112 1.75 11.83 -3.01
N VAL A 113 1.98 10.51 -3.15
CA VAL A 113 1.92 9.80 -4.42
C VAL A 113 0.74 8.83 -4.40
N TRP A 114 0.78 7.85 -3.50
CA TRP A 114 -0.25 6.83 -3.36
C TRP A 114 -0.32 6.29 -1.93
N THR A 115 -1.50 5.82 -1.51
CA THR A 115 -1.67 5.09 -0.26
C THR A 115 -2.18 3.67 -0.54
N LEU A 116 -1.66 2.65 0.12
CA LEU A 116 -2.24 1.31 0.11
C LEU A 116 -2.63 0.95 1.55
N ALA A 117 -3.93 0.95 1.85
CA ALA A 117 -4.47 0.80 3.19
C ALA A 117 -4.93 -0.64 3.46
N CYS A 118 -4.84 -1.07 4.71
CA CYS A 118 -5.31 -2.38 5.18
C CYS A 118 -6.46 -2.17 6.16
N SER A 119 -7.65 -2.71 5.88
CA SER A 119 -8.78 -2.72 6.81
C SER A 119 -8.79 -3.99 7.68
N ILE A 120 -9.76 -4.08 8.59
CA ILE A 120 -9.79 -5.11 9.63
C ILE A 120 -10.23 -6.48 9.10
N SER A 121 -11.21 -6.50 8.19
CA SER A 121 -11.83 -7.71 7.65
C SER A 121 -12.68 -7.39 6.43
N ASP A 122 -12.67 -8.28 5.45
CA ASP A 122 -13.50 -8.24 4.23
C ASP A 122 -14.83 -9.02 4.36
N GLY A 123 -15.04 -9.70 5.51
CA GLY A 123 -16.13 -10.65 5.73
C GLY A 123 -17.06 -10.33 6.91
N HIS A 124 -16.72 -9.37 7.78
CA HIS A 124 -17.45 -9.13 9.04
C HIS A 124 -18.26 -7.83 9.05
N PHE A 125 -19.52 -7.89 9.50
CA PHE A 125 -20.50 -6.79 9.34
C PHE A 125 -20.51 -5.72 10.44
N TYR A 126 -19.79 -5.89 11.56
CA TYR A 126 -19.93 -5.01 12.73
C TYR A 126 -18.85 -3.92 12.87
N PHE A 127 -17.91 -3.82 11.94
CA PHE A 127 -16.71 -2.98 12.07
C PHE A 127 -16.70 -1.72 11.20
N TYR A 128 -17.78 -0.94 11.14
CA TYR A 128 -17.95 0.18 10.18
C TYR A 128 -16.86 1.25 10.22
N ASP A 129 -16.23 1.46 11.37
CA ASP A 129 -15.20 2.47 11.59
C ASP A 129 -13.80 2.03 11.14
N TRP A 130 -13.59 0.73 10.87
CA TRP A 130 -12.30 0.11 10.54
C TRP A 130 -12.24 -0.47 9.11
N LEU A 131 -13.27 -0.20 8.32
CA LEU A 131 -13.38 -0.69 6.95
C LEU A 131 -12.64 0.20 5.98
N CYS A 132 -12.28 -0.37 4.84
CA CYS A 132 -11.83 0.40 3.71
C CYS A 132 -12.86 1.45 3.31
N PRO A 133 -12.47 2.69 2.97
CA PRO A 133 -13.42 3.75 2.61
C PRO A 133 -14.29 3.43 1.38
N CYS A 134 -13.85 2.51 0.53
CA CYS A 134 -14.57 2.01 -0.65
C CYS A 134 -15.56 0.87 -0.33
N GLU A 135 -15.54 0.32 0.89
CA GLU A 135 -16.47 -0.73 1.29
C GLU A 135 -17.90 -0.23 1.52
N SER A 136 -18.86 -1.11 1.23
CA SER A 136 -20.27 -0.82 1.49
C SER A 136 -20.55 -0.66 2.99
N GLY A 137 -21.04 0.53 3.37
CA GLY A 137 -21.38 0.87 4.74
C GLY A 137 -20.19 1.37 5.58
N SER A 138 -19.01 1.56 4.98
CA SER A 138 -17.90 2.24 5.65
C SER A 138 -18.26 3.68 6.00
N VAL A 139 -17.85 4.12 7.18
CA VAL A 139 -17.93 5.54 7.59
C VAL A 139 -16.57 6.22 7.62
N GLN A 140 -15.51 5.51 7.20
CA GLN A 140 -14.17 6.05 7.18
C GLN A 140 -14.04 7.22 6.20
N ALA A 141 -13.28 8.23 6.63
CA ALA A 141 -12.90 9.36 5.81
C ALA A 141 -11.45 9.20 5.35
N VAL A 142 -11.20 9.49 4.08
CA VAL A 142 -9.85 9.54 3.51
C VAL A 142 -9.24 10.92 3.81
N PRO A 143 -7.99 11.02 4.30
CA PRO A 143 -7.30 12.30 4.43
C PRO A 143 -7.31 13.10 3.13
N SER A 144 -7.52 14.41 3.21
CA SER A 144 -7.76 15.23 2.03
C SER A 144 -6.58 15.26 1.05
N PHE A 145 -5.35 15.10 1.54
CA PHE A 145 -4.15 15.03 0.71
C PHE A 145 -4.02 13.71 -0.06
N VAL A 146 -4.69 12.64 0.37
CA VAL A 146 -4.73 11.35 -0.34
C VAL A 146 -5.75 11.40 -1.48
N GLY A 147 -6.95 11.92 -1.19
CA GLY A 147 -8.04 11.99 -2.16
C GLY A 147 -8.38 10.61 -2.72
N ASN A 148 -8.39 10.47 -4.05
CA ASN A 148 -8.72 9.20 -4.73
C ASN A 148 -7.50 8.33 -5.07
N HIS A 149 -6.32 8.66 -4.54
CA HIS A 149 -5.05 8.01 -4.91
C HIS A 149 -4.68 6.95 -3.87
N TYR A 150 -5.58 5.99 -3.71
CA TYR A 150 -5.38 4.90 -2.78
C TYR A 150 -5.95 3.59 -3.29
N PHE A 151 -5.39 2.50 -2.79
CA PHE A 151 -6.02 1.18 -2.75
C PHE A 151 -6.28 0.80 -1.30
N CYS A 152 -7.27 -0.05 -1.07
CA CYS A 152 -7.56 -0.55 0.27
C CYS A 152 -8.12 -1.96 0.17
N GLU A 153 -7.70 -2.85 1.07
CA GLU A 153 -8.11 -4.26 1.09
C GLU A 153 -7.84 -4.87 2.47
N SER A 154 -8.55 -5.94 2.84
CA SER A 154 -8.24 -6.78 3.99
C SER A 154 -7.96 -8.21 3.53
N GLY A 155 -6.95 -8.83 4.15
CA GLY A 155 -6.65 -10.25 3.94
C GLY A 155 -7.34 -11.17 4.96
N ASN A 156 -8.27 -10.63 5.75
CA ASN A 156 -8.89 -11.34 6.87
C ASN A 156 -10.39 -11.66 6.63
N PRO A 157 -10.72 -12.90 6.22
CA PRO A 157 -12.09 -13.35 5.99
C PRO A 157 -12.93 -13.56 7.25
N THR A 158 -12.34 -13.46 8.44
CA THR A 158 -13.00 -13.88 9.69
C THR A 158 -12.67 -12.95 10.87
N ASN A 159 -12.91 -13.42 12.10
CA ASN A 159 -12.43 -12.74 13.31
C ASN A 159 -10.90 -12.72 13.34
N THR A 160 -10.28 -11.89 14.18
CA THR A 160 -8.86 -11.46 14.13
C THR A 160 -7.90 -12.32 14.99
N PRO A 161 -7.50 -13.56 14.61
CA PRO A 161 -6.41 -14.24 15.29
C PRO A 161 -5.10 -13.48 15.11
N ASN A 162 -4.19 -13.71 16.04
CA ASN A 162 -2.89 -13.05 16.09
C ASN A 162 -1.88 -13.63 15.09
N ILE A 163 -2.21 -13.57 13.79
CA ILE A 163 -1.43 -14.19 12.70
C ILE A 163 -1.11 -13.21 11.58
N LEU A 164 -0.18 -13.63 10.72
CA LEU A 164 0.03 -13.07 9.39
C LEU A 164 -0.88 -13.80 8.41
N TYR A 165 -1.76 -13.08 7.72
CA TYR A 165 -2.70 -13.65 6.75
C TYR A 165 -2.00 -13.88 5.42
N THR A 166 -1.36 -15.04 5.26
CA THR A 166 -0.51 -15.32 4.08
C THR A 166 -1.25 -15.88 2.88
N SER A 167 -2.52 -16.27 3.05
CA SER A 167 -3.36 -16.83 1.96
C SER A 167 -3.91 -15.77 1.03
N ASP A 168 -3.91 -14.51 1.46
CA ASP A 168 -4.59 -13.41 0.80
C ASP A 168 -3.68 -12.16 0.78
N PRO A 169 -2.82 -12.02 -0.26
CA PRO A 169 -1.94 -10.88 -0.41
C PRO A 169 -2.73 -9.60 -0.68
N LEU A 170 -2.38 -8.52 0.01
CA LEU A 170 -3.08 -7.25 -0.13
C LEU A 170 -2.73 -6.53 -1.44
N TRP A 171 -3.73 -5.82 -1.95
CA TRP A 171 -3.71 -4.89 -3.09
C TRP A 171 -3.42 -5.53 -4.43
N ASP A 172 -3.79 -6.81 -4.58
CA ASP A 172 -3.64 -7.55 -5.82
C ASP A 172 -4.96 -7.65 -6.63
N GLY A 173 -6.08 -7.21 -6.05
CA GLY A 173 -7.41 -7.23 -6.64
C GLY A 173 -8.04 -8.63 -6.69
N GLN A 174 -7.56 -9.57 -5.86
CA GLN A 174 -8.02 -10.94 -5.75
C GLN A 174 -8.36 -11.27 -4.29
N GLY A 175 -8.94 -12.45 -4.02
CA GLY A 175 -9.22 -12.87 -2.64
C GLY A 175 -10.38 -12.15 -1.94
N CYS A 176 -10.86 -11.05 -2.49
CA CYS A 176 -11.77 -10.13 -1.83
C CYS A 176 -13.13 -10.70 -1.43
N GLY A 177 -13.49 -10.44 -0.18
CA GLY A 177 -14.80 -10.66 0.38
C GLY A 177 -15.89 -9.78 -0.25
N SER A 178 -17.14 -10.15 0.03
CA SER A 178 -18.33 -9.51 -0.56
C SER A 178 -18.48 -8.01 -0.25
N ARG A 179 -17.79 -7.49 0.77
CA ARG A 179 -17.83 -6.06 1.14
C ARG A 179 -16.83 -5.21 0.37
N GLU A 180 -15.71 -5.80 -0.03
CA GLU A 180 -14.57 -5.15 -0.67
C GLU A 180 -14.62 -5.21 -2.19
N LEU A 181 -15.70 -5.73 -2.79
CA LEU A 181 -15.85 -5.84 -4.25
C LEU A 181 -15.54 -4.52 -4.98
N THR A 182 -16.01 -3.38 -4.44
CA THR A 182 -15.68 -2.06 -4.98
C THR A 182 -14.19 -1.76 -4.89
N CYS A 183 -13.59 -2.02 -3.73
CA CYS A 183 -12.17 -1.79 -3.48
C CYS A 183 -11.29 -2.63 -4.42
N CYS A 184 -11.63 -3.89 -4.61
CA CYS A 184 -10.87 -4.82 -5.46
C CYS A 184 -11.12 -4.64 -6.96
N SER A 185 -12.17 -3.90 -7.31
CA SER A 185 -12.39 -3.42 -8.67
C SER A 185 -11.81 -2.03 -8.91
N ALA A 186 -11.03 -1.48 -7.97
CA ALA A 186 -10.45 -0.15 -8.12
C ALA A 186 -9.62 -0.07 -9.41
N PRO A 187 -9.85 0.95 -10.25
CA PRO A 187 -9.13 1.09 -11.50
C PRO A 187 -7.62 1.13 -11.29
N GLY A 188 -6.90 0.34 -12.08
CA GLY A 188 -5.45 0.28 -12.06
C GLY A 188 -4.87 -0.90 -11.26
N LEU A 189 -5.60 -1.49 -10.30
CA LEU A 189 -5.11 -2.64 -9.52
C LEU A 189 -4.48 -3.73 -10.42
N PRO A 190 -3.30 -4.28 -10.05
CA PRO A 190 -2.50 -3.97 -8.85
C PRO A 190 -1.56 -2.76 -8.98
N TRP A 191 -1.63 -2.04 -10.11
CA TRP A 191 -0.73 -0.94 -10.45
C TRP A 191 -1.32 0.44 -10.10
N PHE A 192 -0.65 1.18 -9.23
CA PHE A 192 -0.92 2.60 -9.09
C PHE A 192 -0.23 3.40 -10.18
N HIS A 193 -0.83 4.52 -10.58
CA HIS A 193 -0.24 5.47 -11.51
C HIS A 193 -0.59 6.91 -11.10
N ARG A 194 0.46 7.71 -10.94
CA ARG A 194 0.38 9.15 -10.72
C ARG A 194 1.00 9.89 -11.89
N ASP A 195 0.21 10.76 -12.50
CA ASP A 195 0.63 11.67 -13.56
C ASP A 195 0.54 13.12 -13.06
N TYR A 196 1.68 13.82 -13.04
CA TYR A 196 1.79 15.24 -12.69
C TYR A 196 1.83 16.14 -13.94
N GLY A 197 1.50 15.61 -15.11
CA GLY A 197 1.49 16.31 -16.40
C GLY A 197 2.89 16.73 -16.82
N ASN A 198 3.08 18.03 -17.07
CA ASN A 198 4.35 18.59 -17.50
C ASN A 198 5.26 19.01 -16.33
N THR A 199 4.80 18.87 -15.08
CA THR A 199 5.59 19.22 -13.90
C THR A 199 6.55 18.09 -13.58
N THR A 200 7.83 18.31 -13.88
CA THR A 200 8.89 17.36 -13.58
C THR A 200 9.57 17.65 -12.25
N THR A 201 10.18 16.62 -11.66
CA THR A 201 11.03 16.73 -10.48
C THR A 201 12.18 15.72 -10.54
N THR A 202 13.17 15.89 -9.68
CA THR A 202 14.22 14.90 -9.38
C THR A 202 14.16 14.42 -7.93
N ASP A 203 13.02 14.62 -7.26
CA ASP A 203 12.81 14.18 -5.89
C ASP A 203 13.08 12.68 -5.70
N TYR A 204 13.47 12.27 -4.49
CA TYR A 204 13.44 10.85 -4.14
C TYR A 204 11.99 10.35 -4.04
N ILE A 205 11.81 9.04 -4.20
CA ILE A 205 10.58 8.34 -3.81
C ILE A 205 10.81 7.73 -2.43
N GLU A 206 9.82 7.81 -1.55
CA GLU A 206 9.83 7.18 -0.24
C GLU A 206 8.68 6.19 -0.13
N LEU A 207 8.98 4.96 0.29
CA LEU A 207 7.99 3.98 0.72
C LEU A 207 8.02 3.93 2.24
N ARG A 208 6.85 4.08 2.87
CA ARG A 208 6.67 4.01 4.32
C ARG A 208 5.66 2.93 4.65
N VAL A 209 6.01 2.00 5.54
CA VAL A 209 5.01 1.13 6.19
C VAL A 209 4.62 1.80 7.49
N CYS A 210 3.34 2.13 7.61
CA CYS A 210 2.75 2.88 8.69
C CYS A 210 1.71 2.04 9.42
N GLY A 211 1.51 2.36 10.71
CA GLY A 211 0.34 1.96 11.45
C GLY A 211 0.04 2.95 12.57
N THR A 212 -1.24 3.15 12.85
CA THR A 212 -1.78 4.10 13.82
C THR A 212 -1.69 3.55 15.25
N GLU A 213 -1.44 2.25 15.40
CA GLU A 213 -1.14 1.62 16.69
C GLU A 213 0.21 0.87 16.66
N GLY A 214 0.50 0.15 17.75
CA GLY A 214 1.71 -0.65 17.91
C GLY A 214 1.62 -1.99 17.18
N ILE A 215 2.78 -2.55 16.83
CA ILE A 215 2.88 -3.84 16.10
C ILE A 215 2.30 -5.06 16.81
N SER A 216 1.98 -4.94 18.10
CA SER A 216 1.23 -5.96 18.83
C SER A 216 -0.26 -5.94 18.50
N ASN A 217 -0.78 -4.88 17.89
CA ASN A 217 -2.18 -4.74 17.49
C ASN A 217 -2.35 -4.97 15.98
N ASP A 218 -1.55 -4.29 15.17
CA ASP A 218 -1.61 -4.30 13.71
C ASP A 218 -0.21 -4.20 13.08
N ASP A 219 -0.02 -4.78 11.91
CA ASP A 219 1.05 -4.36 11.01
C ASP A 219 0.70 -4.73 9.57
N VAL A 220 1.37 -4.11 8.62
CA VAL A 220 1.14 -4.39 7.19
C VAL A 220 2.48 -4.64 6.49
N PRO A 221 3.15 -5.77 6.80
CA PRO A 221 4.45 -6.05 6.23
C PRO A 221 4.39 -6.24 4.70
N VAL A 222 5.39 -5.70 4.00
CA VAL A 222 5.49 -5.76 2.53
C VAL A 222 6.44 -6.85 2.06
N SER A 223 6.03 -7.64 1.08
CA SER A 223 6.86 -8.71 0.51
C SER A 223 7.41 -8.35 -0.87
N PHE A 224 6.73 -7.46 -1.57
CA PHE A 224 7.11 -7.06 -2.92
C PHE A 224 6.80 -5.59 -3.15
N TYR A 225 7.69 -4.91 -3.86
CA TYR A 225 7.35 -3.67 -4.55
C TYR A 225 8.22 -3.48 -5.77
N GLU A 226 7.66 -2.84 -6.79
CA GLU A 226 8.41 -2.25 -7.88
C GLU A 226 7.83 -0.89 -8.21
N ILE A 227 8.70 0.12 -8.30
CA ILE A 227 8.30 1.51 -8.55
C ILE A 227 9.15 2.06 -9.69
N TYR A 228 8.47 2.68 -10.65
CA TYR A 228 9.03 3.25 -11.85
C TYR A 228 8.68 4.73 -11.96
N VAL A 229 9.55 5.47 -12.65
CA VAL A 229 9.33 6.88 -12.99
C VAL A 229 9.53 7.12 -14.49
N LYS A 230 8.88 8.17 -15.00
CA LYS A 230 8.94 8.59 -16.41
C LYS A 230 8.82 10.11 -16.51
#